data_AF-A0AAN6RPH2-F1
#
_entry.id   AF-A0AAN6RPH2-F1
#
_cell.length_a   1.000
_cell.length_b   1.000
_cell.length_c   1.000
_cell.angle_alpha   90.00
_cell.angle_beta   90.00
_cell.angle_gamma   90.00
#
_symmetry.space_group_name_H-M   'P 1'
#
loop_
_entity.id
_entity.type
_entity.pdbx_description
1 polymer ?
#
loop_
_entity_poly.entity_id
_entity_poly.type
_entity_poly.pdbx_seq_one_letter_code
_entity_poly.pdbx_strand_id
1 'polypeptide(L)'
;MISPDELGSKLTAGREKNQELSEVARAAILGAVAAGATQAAVATAFGITSSTVSKIRQRFESSITVESKPRSGRQEVLAPRDKRHIVQAATRNPVYQLRFLLSQLVMVLPEQRSFGLSARTTCANCETVCSGDQRT
;
A
#
# COMPACT_ATOMS: atom_id res chain seq x y z
N MET A 1 21.34 10.47 31.02
CA MET A 1 21.00 9.47 29.98
C MET A 1 19.54 9.70 29.61
N ILE A 2 19.22 9.83 28.32
CA ILE A 2 17.83 10.00 27.87
C ILE A 2 17.16 8.61 27.93
N SER A 3 16.01 8.49 28.60
CA SER A 3 15.28 7.23 28.67
C SER A 3 14.51 6.97 27.37
N PRO A 4 14.31 5.70 26.97
CA PRO A 4 13.55 5.37 25.77
C PRO A 4 12.09 5.85 25.84
N ASP A 5 11.50 5.86 27.04
CA ASP A 5 10.11 6.30 27.26
C ASP A 5 9.96 7.82 27.08
N GLU A 6 10.92 8.60 27.57
CA GLU A 6 10.93 10.06 27.40
C GLU A 6 11.11 10.43 25.91
N LEU A 7 12.00 9.71 25.22
CA LEU A 7 12.23 9.90 23.79
C LEU A 7 10.97 9.55 22.98
N GLY A 8 10.37 8.37 23.22
CA GLY A 8 9.20 7.92 22.49
C GLY A 8 7.99 8.84 22.69
N SER A 9 7.80 9.34 23.92
CA SER A 9 6.78 10.32 24.26
C SER A 9 6.97 11.63 23.50
N LYS A 10 8.20 12.16 23.44
CA LYS A 10 8.49 13.42 22.71
C LYS A 10 8.32 13.27 21.20
N LEU A 11 8.73 12.14 20.63
CA LEU A 11 8.62 11.87 19.19
C LEU A 11 7.16 11.68 18.73
N THR A 12 6.29 11.27 19.64
CA THR A 12 4.87 11.01 19.36
C THR A 12 3.95 12.13 19.88
N ALA A 13 4.50 13.11 20.59
CA ALA A 13 3.76 14.24 21.13
C ALA A 13 3.05 15.04 20.03
N GLY A 14 1.82 15.47 20.30
CA GLY A 14 1.04 16.31 19.36
C GLY A 14 0.42 15.57 18.18
N ARG A 15 0.42 14.24 18.18
CA ARG A 15 -0.23 13.44 17.13
C ARG A 15 -1.77 13.48 17.24
N GLU A 16 -2.43 13.87 16.16
CA GLU A 16 -3.89 13.83 16.05
C GLU A 16 -4.42 12.45 15.66
N LYS A 17 -5.73 12.24 15.84
CA LYS A 17 -6.42 11.03 15.41
C LYS A 17 -6.28 10.85 13.89
N ASN A 18 -5.95 9.63 13.45
CA ASN A 18 -5.71 9.26 12.04
C ASN A 18 -4.48 9.90 11.37
N GLN A 19 -3.67 10.66 12.12
CA GLN A 19 -2.40 11.16 11.62
C GLN A 19 -1.37 10.02 11.55
N GLU A 20 -0.60 10.03 10.47
CA GLU A 20 0.49 9.09 10.24
C GLU A 20 1.66 9.38 11.19
N LEU A 21 2.43 8.34 11.50
CA LEU A 21 3.57 8.48 12.39
C LEU A 21 4.71 9.20 11.66
N SER A 22 5.35 10.16 12.34
CA SER A 22 6.54 10.84 11.83
C SER A 22 7.60 9.82 11.39
N GLU A 23 8.35 10.14 10.33
CA GLU A 23 9.47 9.33 9.84
C GLU A 23 10.51 9.08 10.95
N VAL A 24 10.82 10.13 11.72
CA VAL A 24 11.78 10.05 12.84
C VAL A 24 11.31 9.05 13.90
N ALA A 25 10.02 9.09 14.25
CA ALA A 25 9.43 8.16 15.20
C ALA A 25 9.45 6.71 14.67
N ARG A 26 9.18 6.49 13.37
CA ARG A 26 9.27 5.16 12.73
C ARG A 26 10.70 4.63 12.73
N ALA A 27 11.68 5.47 12.39
CA ALA A 27 13.10 5.10 12.41
C ALA A 27 13.57 4.74 13.83
N ALA A 28 13.16 5.51 14.84
CA ALA A 28 13.48 5.24 16.24
C ALA A 28 12.88 3.90 16.72
N ILE A 29 11.63 3.61 16.34
CA ILE A 29 10.98 2.32 16.63
C ILE A 29 11.74 1.17 15.97
N LEU A 30 12.10 1.29 14.70
CA LEU A 30 12.86 0.26 13.98
C LEU A 30 14.24 0.04 14.62
N GLY A 31 14.93 1.12 15.01
CA GLY A 31 16.20 1.06 15.71
C GLY A 31 16.09 0.35 17.07
N ALA A 32 15.05 0.65 17.86
CA ALA A 32 14.81 -0.02 19.14
C ALA A 32 14.54 -1.53 18.96
N VAL A 33 13.75 -1.89 17.94
CA VAL A 33 13.48 -3.30 17.61
C VAL A 33 14.76 -4.00 17.12
N ALA A 34 15.58 -3.34 16.30
CA ALA A 34 16.86 -3.87 15.84
C ALA A 34 17.88 -4.07 16.97
N ALA A 35 17.81 -3.23 18.01
CA ALA A 35 18.58 -3.39 19.25
C ALA A 35 18.08 -4.55 20.15
N GLY A 36 17.03 -5.28 19.74
CA GLY A 36 16.50 -6.43 20.47
C GLY A 36 15.42 -6.08 21.49
N ALA A 37 14.91 -4.85 21.52
CA ALA A 37 13.80 -4.50 22.40
C ALA A 37 12.52 -5.25 21.99
N THR A 38 11.74 -5.69 22.97
CA THR A 38 10.46 -6.37 22.70
C THR A 38 9.45 -5.37 22.12
N GLN A 39 8.59 -5.83 21.21
CA GLN A 39 7.56 -4.99 20.60
C GLN A 39 6.63 -4.35 21.65
N ALA A 40 6.38 -5.05 22.75
CA ALA A 40 5.57 -4.56 23.85
C ALA A 40 6.25 -3.39 24.58
N ALA A 41 7.54 -3.51 24.88
CA ALA A 41 8.31 -2.44 25.54
C ALA A 41 8.41 -1.18 24.65
N VAL A 42 8.63 -1.36 23.35
CA VAL A 42 8.65 -0.26 22.38
C VAL A 42 7.27 0.40 22.27
N ALA A 43 6.20 -0.40 22.27
CA ALA A 43 4.83 0.12 22.23
C ALA A 43 4.52 1.02 23.45
N THR A 44 4.90 0.59 24.65
CA THR A 44 4.75 1.40 25.88
C THR A 44 5.56 2.68 25.83
N ALA A 45 6.83 2.63 25.38
CA ALA A 45 7.70 3.80 25.32
C ALA A 45 7.19 4.89 24.37
N PHE A 46 6.58 4.48 23.25
CA PHE A 46 6.07 5.41 22.22
C PHE A 46 4.57 5.71 22.35
N GLY A 47 3.86 5.10 23.32
CA GLY A 47 2.41 5.30 23.49
C GLY A 47 1.57 4.80 22.31
N ILE A 48 2.02 3.74 21.64
CA ILE A 48 1.35 3.15 20.46
C ILE A 48 0.97 1.69 20.73
N THR A 49 0.16 1.10 19.84
CA THR A 49 -0.17 -0.32 19.92
C THR A 49 0.98 -1.20 19.40
N SER A 50 1.17 -2.37 20.00
CA SER A 50 2.12 -3.39 19.51
C SER A 50 1.85 -3.80 18.05
N SER A 51 0.58 -3.80 17.64
CA SER A 51 0.17 -4.03 16.25
C SER A 51 0.73 -2.98 15.29
N THR A 52 0.86 -1.73 15.73
CA THR A 52 1.47 -0.65 14.94
C THR A 52 2.96 -0.90 14.75
N VAL A 53 3.67 -1.30 15.82
CA VAL A 53 5.10 -1.66 15.76
C VAL A 53 5.33 -2.82 14.78
N SER A 54 4.50 -3.87 14.86
CA SER A 54 4.57 -5.01 13.94
C SER A 54 4.36 -4.60 12.48
N LYS A 55 3.35 -3.76 12.20
CA LYS A 55 3.09 -3.23 10.85
C LYS A 55 4.24 -2.36 10.32
N ILE A 56 4.88 -1.56 11.18
CA ILE A 56 6.04 -0.76 10.82
C ILE A 56 7.20 -1.67 10.41
N ARG A 57 7.48 -2.72 11.19
CA ARG A 57 8.52 -3.71 10.87
C ARG A 57 8.25 -4.41 9.53
N GLN A 58 7.04 -4.94 9.35
CA GLN A 58 6.64 -5.61 8.11
C GLN A 58 6.71 -4.69 6.88
N ARG A 59 6.35 -3.41 7.05
CA ARG A 59 6.47 -2.41 5.98
C ARG A 59 7.93 -2.13 5.64
N PHE A 60 8.80 -2.05 6.64
CA PHE A 60 10.23 -1.84 6.42
C PHE A 60 10.87 -3.02 5.68
N GLU A 61 10.56 -4.25 6.09
CA GLU A 61 11.04 -5.47 5.42
C GLU A 61 10.63 -5.54 3.93
N SER A 62 9.45 -5.02 3.58
CA SER A 62 8.93 -5.06 2.20
C SER A 62 9.38 -3.90 1.31
N SER A 63 9.70 -2.73 1.87
CA SER A 63 9.94 -1.52 1.07
C SER A 63 11.23 -0.78 1.38
N ILE A 64 12.00 -1.20 2.40
CA ILE A 64 13.31 -0.67 2.83
C ILE A 64 13.29 0.86 3.03
N THR A 65 12.10 1.45 3.13
CA THR A 65 11.89 2.89 3.23
C THR A 65 11.09 3.16 4.49
N VAL A 66 11.50 4.20 5.20
CA VAL A 66 10.81 4.66 6.40
C VAL A 66 9.66 5.59 6.05
N GLU A 67 9.69 6.19 4.85
CA GLU A 67 8.70 7.14 4.32
C GLU A 67 7.28 6.60 4.20
N SER A 68 6.28 7.46 4.37
CA SER A 68 4.91 7.05 4.07
C SER A 68 4.68 7.11 2.56
N LYS A 69 4.16 6.02 2.00
CA LYS A 69 3.75 6.01 0.61
C LYS A 69 2.53 6.91 0.45
N PRO A 70 2.42 7.63 -0.68
CA PRO A 70 1.17 8.31 -0.99
C PRO A 70 0.03 7.31 -0.95
N ARG A 71 -1.12 7.73 -0.40
CA ARG A 71 -2.28 6.85 -0.29
C ARG A 71 -2.69 6.40 -1.68
N SER A 72 -2.95 5.11 -1.83
CA SER A 72 -3.50 4.58 -3.07
C SER A 72 -4.91 5.13 -3.27
N GLY A 73 -5.06 6.03 -4.24
CA GLY A 73 -6.36 6.46 -4.73
C GLY A 73 -6.97 5.41 -5.66
N ARG A 74 -8.27 5.56 -5.94
CA ARG A 74 -8.93 4.81 -7.02
C ARG A 74 -8.31 5.26 -8.35
N GLN A 75 -7.81 4.31 -9.14
CA GLN A 75 -7.34 4.62 -10.49
C GLN A 75 -8.47 5.24 -11.32
N GLU A 76 -8.15 6.29 -12.06
CA GLU A 76 -9.13 6.96 -12.91
C GLU A 76 -9.44 6.09 -14.12
N VAL A 77 -10.74 5.99 -14.46
CA VAL A 77 -11.19 5.18 -15.62
C VAL A 77 -10.78 5.84 -16.94
N LEU A 78 -10.71 7.17 -16.97
CA LEU A 78 -10.39 7.95 -18.15
C LEU A 78 -8.98 8.52 -18.03
N ALA A 79 -8.20 8.41 -19.11
CA ALA A 79 -6.89 9.04 -19.15
C ALA A 79 -7.04 10.58 -19.12
N PRO A 80 -6.02 11.32 -18.63
CA PRO A 80 -6.05 12.78 -18.62
C PRO A 80 -6.29 13.40 -20.01
N ARG A 81 -5.79 12.76 -21.06
CA ARG A 81 -6.00 13.16 -22.47
C ARG A 81 -7.48 13.11 -22.84
N ASP A 82 -8.15 12.02 -22.49
CA ASP A 82 -9.54 11.77 -22.84
C ASP A 82 -10.46 12.75 -22.11
N LYS A 83 -10.19 13.00 -20.83
CA LYS A 83 -10.89 14.04 -20.05
C LYS A 83 -10.77 15.43 -20.71
N ARG A 84 -9.56 15.83 -21.11
CA ARG A 84 -9.35 17.10 -21.82
C ARG A 84 -10.12 17.16 -23.13
N HIS A 85 -10.15 16.06 -23.87
CA HIS A 85 -10.91 15.97 -25.11
C HIS A 85 -12.41 16.12 -24.88
N ILE A 86 -12.99 15.42 -23.89
CA ILE A 86 -14.41 15.55 -23.50
C ILE A 86 -14.74 17.00 -23.16
N VAL A 87 -13.91 17.64 -22.33
CA VAL A 87 -14.13 19.03 -21.91
C VAL A 87 -14.10 19.97 -23.12
N GLN A 88 -13.12 19.81 -24.03
CA GLN A 88 -13.04 20.63 -25.25
C GLN A 88 -14.22 20.40 -26.20
N ALA A 89 -14.64 19.15 -26.39
CA ALA A 89 -15.76 18.80 -27.24
C ALA A 89 -17.09 19.36 -26.70
N ALA A 90 -17.32 19.22 -25.38
CA ALA A 90 -18.48 19.78 -24.70
C ALA A 90 -18.49 21.32 -24.72
N THR A 91 -17.31 21.96 -24.60
CA THR A 91 -17.20 23.42 -24.64
C THR A 91 -17.47 23.97 -26.04
N ARG A 92 -16.97 23.30 -27.09
CA ARG A 92 -17.20 23.70 -28.49
C ARG A 92 -18.65 23.47 -28.93
N ASN A 93 -19.26 22.38 -28.46
CA ASN A 93 -20.60 21.96 -28.85
C ASN A 93 -21.46 21.69 -27.61
N PRO A 94 -22.05 22.73 -27.00
CA PRO A 94 -22.76 22.60 -25.71
C PRO A 94 -24.06 21.78 -25.80
N VAL A 95 -24.57 21.52 -27.01
CA VAL A 95 -25.83 20.78 -27.25
C VAL A 95 -25.59 19.26 -27.34
N TYR A 96 -24.34 18.81 -27.38
CA TYR A 96 -24.03 17.38 -27.52
C TYR A 96 -24.49 16.58 -26.31
N GLN A 97 -25.26 15.54 -26.59
CA GLN A 97 -25.62 14.54 -25.59
C GLN A 97 -24.40 13.72 -25.20
N LEU A 98 -24.36 13.26 -23.95
CA LEU A 98 -23.26 12.45 -23.41
C LEU A 98 -22.93 11.24 -24.30
N ARG A 99 -23.94 10.57 -24.86
CA ARG A 99 -23.75 9.44 -25.79
C ARG A 99 -22.87 9.80 -27.00
N PHE A 100 -23.04 11.01 -27.52
CA PHE A 100 -22.27 11.49 -28.67
C PHE A 100 -20.83 11.89 -28.28
N LEU A 101 -20.63 12.43 -27.08
CA LEU A 101 -19.28 12.69 -26.57
C LEU A 101 -18.49 11.40 -26.32
N LEU A 102 -19.17 10.37 -25.82
CA LEU A 102 -18.56 9.07 -25.57
C LEU A 102 -18.22 8.32 -26.86
N SER A 103 -19.01 8.44 -27.93
CA SER A 103 -18.68 7.80 -29.21
C SER A 103 -17.41 8.36 -29.86
N GLN A 104 -17.07 9.63 -29.57
CA GLN A 104 -15.82 10.25 -30.04
C GLN A 104 -14.57 9.67 -29.36
N LEU A 105 -14.70 9.06 -28.18
CA LEU A 105 -13.58 8.43 -27.47
C LEU A 105 -13.24 7.02 -27.99
N VAL A 106 -14.13 6.36 -28.73
CA VAL A 106 -14.05 4.93 -29.07
C VAL A 106 -12.91 4.59 -30.05
N MET A 107 -12.26 5.57 -30.67
CA MET A 107 -11.15 5.35 -31.62
C MET A 107 -9.78 5.11 -30.94
N VAL A 108 -9.68 5.15 -29.60
CA VAL A 108 -8.41 4.96 -28.87
C VAL A 108 -8.63 4.12 -27.60
N LEU A 109 -9.03 2.87 -27.74
CA LEU A 109 -8.68 1.88 -26.72
C LEU A 109 -7.41 1.18 -27.18
N PRO A 110 -6.24 1.43 -26.57
CA PRO A 110 -5.20 0.42 -26.63
C PRO A 110 -5.80 -0.84 -26.00
N GLU A 111 -5.69 -1.94 -26.74
CA GLU A 111 -5.73 -3.32 -26.28
C GLU A 111 -5.50 -3.35 -24.76
N GLN A 112 -6.51 -3.80 -24.02
CA GLN A 112 -6.45 -3.98 -22.57
C GLN A 112 -5.12 -4.67 -22.25
N ARG A 113 -4.13 -3.88 -21.79
CA ARG A 113 -2.85 -4.40 -21.31
C ARG A 113 -3.24 -5.42 -20.27
N SER A 114 -3.02 -6.67 -20.63
CA SER A 114 -3.16 -7.85 -19.81
C SER A 114 -2.69 -7.50 -18.41
N PHE A 115 -3.66 -7.19 -17.53
CA PHE A 115 -3.46 -7.39 -16.12
C PHE A 115 -3.04 -8.83 -16.03
N GLY A 116 -1.76 -9.04 -15.77
CA GLY A 116 -1.20 -10.36 -15.57
C GLY A 116 -2.11 -11.06 -14.58
N LEU A 117 -2.93 -11.97 -15.10
CA LEU A 117 -3.36 -13.13 -14.37
C LEU A 117 -2.06 -13.71 -13.86
N SER A 118 -1.69 -13.37 -12.62
CA SER A 118 -0.69 -14.12 -11.91
C SER A 118 -1.21 -15.53 -12.00
N ALA A 119 -0.47 -16.36 -12.73
CA ALA A 119 -0.72 -17.77 -12.82
C ALA A 119 -1.00 -18.24 -11.40
N ARG A 120 -2.27 -18.54 -11.12
CA ARG A 120 -2.57 -19.68 -10.28
C ARG A 120 -1.97 -20.82 -11.09
N THR A 121 -0.69 -21.10 -10.82
CA THR A 121 -0.10 -22.39 -11.14
C THR A 121 -0.94 -23.38 -10.36
N THR A 122 -2.03 -23.81 -10.97
CA THR A 122 -2.60 -25.12 -10.71
C THR A 122 -1.43 -26.08 -10.84
N CYS A 123 -1.02 -26.67 -9.72
CA CYS A 123 -0.12 -27.80 -9.67
C CYS A 123 -0.78 -28.94 -10.47
N ALA A 124 -0.63 -28.90 -11.79
CA ALA A 124 -0.77 -30.04 -12.66
C ALA A 124 0.65 -30.58 -12.84
N ASN A 125 0.99 -31.55 -11.99
CA ASN A 125 2.13 -32.49 -12.03
C ASN A 125 2.68 -32.71 -10.61
N CYS A 126 1.89 -33.43 -9.80
CA CYS A 126 2.42 -34.23 -8.71
C CYS A 126 2.14 -35.70 -9.05
N GLU A 127 2.66 -36.15 -10.18
CA GLU A 127 2.92 -37.57 -10.40
C GLU A 127 4.26 -37.89 -9.73
N THR A 128 4.22 -38.13 -8.43
CA THR A 128 5.30 -38.80 -7.73
C THR A 128 4.68 -39.74 -6.71
N VAL A 129 4.45 -40.96 -7.19
CA VAL A 129 4.62 -42.23 -6.48
C VAL A 129 4.63 -42.10 -4.94
N CYS A 130 3.44 -42.14 -4.33
CA CYS A 130 3.31 -42.50 -2.91
C CYS A 130 3.22 -44.03 -2.82
N SER A 131 4.37 -44.69 -2.97
CA SER A 131 4.54 -46.10 -2.62
C SER A 131 4.92 -46.19 -1.14
N GLY A 132 4.00 -46.73 -0.34
CA GLY A 132 4.23 -47.49 0.91
C GLY A 132 5.02 -46.84 2.05
N ASP A 133 4.38 -46.69 3.20
CA ASP A 133 4.87 -47.44 4.36
C ASP A 133 3.76 -47.69 5.40
N GLN A 134 3.82 -48.89 5.98
CA GLN A 134 2.80 -49.53 6.80
C GLN A 134 2.90 -49.04 8.25
N ARG A 135 1.75 -48.80 8.88
CA ARG A 135 1.68 -48.70 10.35
C ARG A 135 1.85 -50.10 10.92
N THR A 136 2.88 -50.27 11.73
CA THR A 136 2.89 -51.18 12.89
C THR A 136 2.85 -50.32 14.15
#